data_AF-A0A2W4WDJ1-F1
#
_entry.id   AF-A0A2W4WDJ1-F1
#
_cell.length_a   1.000
_cell.length_b   1.000
_cell.length_c   1.000
_cell.angle_alpha   90.00
_cell.angle_beta   90.00
_cell.angle_gamma   90.00
#
_symmetry.space_group_name_H-M   'P 1'
#
loop_
_entity.id
_entity.type
_entity.pdbx_description
1 polymer ?
#
loop_
_entity_poly.entity_id
_entity_poly.type
_entity_poly.pdbx_seq_one_letter_code
_entity_poly.pdbx_strand_id
1 'polypeptide(L)' 'PQIECPHCRRHSVVRHGESEYVCLNCDFRRDLSQPYLSGFGNVLLGALAFILVLYLSGA' A
#
# COMPACT_ATOMS: atom_id res chain seq x y z
N PRO A 1 17.29 -13.58 -8.11
CA PRO A 1 16.03 -12.86 -8.36
C PRO A 1 16.36 -11.48 -8.95
N GLN A 2 15.91 -11.17 -10.16
CA GLN A 2 16.16 -9.89 -10.81
C GLN A 2 14.96 -8.99 -10.50
N ILE A 3 15.15 -7.94 -9.69
CA ILE A 3 14.09 -6.99 -9.35
C ILE A 3 14.13 -5.84 -10.36
N GLU A 4 13.01 -5.60 -11.03
CA GLU A 4 12.83 -4.45 -11.90
C GLU A 4 12.30 -3.26 -11.09
N CYS A 5 12.82 -2.07 -11.36
CA CYS A 5 12.28 -0.85 -10.76
C CYS A 5 10.92 -0.53 -11.42
N PRO A 6 9.83 -0.33 -10.64
CA PRO A 6 8.51 -0.02 -11.22
C PRO A 6 8.47 1.35 -11.93
N HIS A 7 9.41 2.24 -11.62
CA HIS A 7 9.45 3.58 -12.17
C HIS A 7 10.18 3.65 -13.52
N CYS A 8 11.37 3.06 -13.60
CA CYS A 8 12.19 3.10 -14.83
C CYS A 8 12.19 1.80 -15.64
N ARG A 9 11.57 0.71 -15.12
CA ARG A 9 11.49 -0.63 -15.73
C ARG A 9 12.82 -1.23 -16.18
N ARG A 10 13.92 -0.76 -15.61
CA ARG A 10 15.23 -1.37 -15.81
C ARG A 10 15.43 -2.45 -14.76
N HIS A 11 16.08 -3.54 -15.16
CA HIS A 11 16.73 -4.46 -14.23
C HIS A 11 17.82 -3.68 -13.49
N SER A 12 17.45 -3.12 -12.35
CA SER A 12 18.30 -2.20 -11.60
C SER A 12 18.66 -2.82 -10.26
N VAL A 13 19.89 -2.59 -9.81
CA VAL A 13 20.29 -2.90 -8.44
C VAL A 13 19.43 -2.08 -7.49
N VAL A 14 18.77 -2.76 -6.56
CA VAL A 14 17.92 -2.17 -5.53
C VAL A 14 18.61 -2.28 -4.19
N ARG A 15 18.68 -1.17 -3.44
CA ARG A 15 19.04 -1.21 -2.03
C ARG A 15 17.77 -1.45 -1.22
N HIS A 16 17.70 -2.62 -0.59
CA HIS A 16 16.63 -2.99 0.32
C HIS A 16 17.14 -2.80 1.76
N GLY A 17 16.76 -1.68 2.39
CA GLY A 17 16.86 -1.50 3.83
C GLY A 17 15.68 -2.18 4.54
N GLU A 18 15.71 -2.26 5.86
CA GLU A 18 14.62 -2.88 6.64
C GLU A 18 13.27 -2.16 6.44
N SER A 19 13.32 -0.85 6.23
CA SER A 19 12.18 0.06 6.10
C SER A 19 12.07 0.70 4.72
N GLU A 20 13.03 0.47 3.82
CA GLU A 20 13.15 1.26 2.60
C GLU A 20 13.59 0.46 1.38
N TYR A 21 12.96 0.77 0.26
CA TYR A 21 13.30 0.25 -1.05
C TYR A 21 13.82 1.43 -1.89
N VAL A 22 15.04 1.34 -2.42
CA VAL A 22 15.62 2.38 -3.27
C VAL A 22 16.18 1.79 -4.55
N CYS A 23 15.75 2.32 -5.69
CA CYS A 23 16.33 2.03 -7.00
C CYS A 23 17.58 2.89 -7.22
N LEU A 24 18.72 2.27 -7.48
CA LEU A 24 19.99 2.99 -7.69
C LEU A 24 20.16 3.53 -9.12
N ASN A 25 19.23 3.25 -10.03
CA ASN A 25 19.29 3.73 -11.43
C ASN A 25 18.51 5.02 -11.66
N CYS A 26 17.41 5.25 -10.94
CA CYS A 26 16.58 6.45 -11.08
C CYS A 26 16.24 7.11 -9.74
N ASP A 27 16.95 6.72 -8.67
CA ASP A 27 16.80 7.23 -7.30
C ASP A 27 15.37 7.12 -6.73
N PHE A 28 14.57 6.20 -7.27
CA PHE A 28 13.21 5.98 -6.81
C PHE A 28 13.20 5.29 -5.44
N ARG A 29 12.58 5.93 -4.45
CA ARG A 29 12.49 5.47 -3.06
C ARG A 29 11.04 5.13 -2.69
N ARG A 30 10.84 4.00 -2.02
CA ARG A 30 9.59 3.54 -1.42
C ARG A 30 9.84 3.23 0.03
N ASP A 31 9.11 3.90 0.92
CA ASP A 31 9.12 3.57 2.34
C ASP A 31 8.18 2.39 2.57
N LEU A 32 8.74 1.28 3.04
CA LEU A 32 8.01 0.05 3.34
C LEU A 32 7.44 0.06 4.76
N SER A 33 7.82 1.05 5.58
CA SER A 33 7.34 1.22 6.96
C SER A 33 5.92 1.75 7.04
N GLN A 34 5.40 2.32 5.95
CA GLN A 34 4.05 2.86 5.92
C GLN A 34 3.07 1.75 5.52
N PRO A 35 2.21 1.26 6.44
CA PRO A 35 1.17 0.33 6.07
C PRO A 35 0.19 1.06 5.15
N TYR A 36 0.02 0.57 3.92
CA TYR A 36 -0.92 1.08 2.91
C TYR A 36 -2.42 0.89 3.31
N LEU A 37 -2.71 0.73 4.60
CA LEU A 37 -3.91 0.10 5.14
C LEU A 37 -4.91 1.12 5.72
N SER A 38 -4.94 2.36 5.23
CA SER A 38 -5.85 3.40 5.78
C SER A 38 -7.02 3.78 4.86
N GLY A 39 -6.97 3.47 3.57
CA GLY A 39 -8.04 3.87 2.65
C GLY A 39 -9.21 2.89 2.61
N PHE A 40 -8.95 1.67 2.12
CA PHE A 40 -10.01 0.69 1.85
C PHE A 40 -10.62 0.06 3.11
N GLY A 41 -9.80 -0.20 4.14
CA GLY A 41 -10.27 -0.82 5.38
C GLY A 41 -11.31 0.04 6.11
N ASN A 42 -11.07 1.35 6.18
CA ASN A 42 -11.96 2.28 6.87
C ASN A 42 -13.28 2.50 6.12
N VAL A 43 -13.24 2.54 4.78
CA VAL A 43 -14.45 2.64 3.96
C VAL A 43 -15.31 1.39 4.09
N LEU A 44 -14.70 0.20 4.06
CA LEU A 44 -15.43 -1.07 4.22
C LEU A 44 -16.03 -1.19 5.63
N LEU A 45 -15.25 -0.86 6.66
CA LEU A 45 -15.71 -0.90 8.06
C LEU A 45 -16.88 0.08 8.28
N GLY A 46 -16.80 1.28 7.71
CA GLY A 46 -17.86 2.28 7.74
C GLY A 46 -19.13 1.81 7.03
N ALA A 47 -18.99 1.19 5.85
CA ALA A 47 -20.13 0.65 5.10
C ALA A 47 -20.82 -0.50 5.87
N LEU A 48 -20.06 -1.40 6.48
CA LEU A 48 -20.61 -2.49 7.30
C LEU A 48 -21.33 -1.98 8.53
N ALA A 49 -20.76 -0.99 9.24
CA ALA A 49 -21.40 -0.36 10.38
C ALA A 49 -22.72 0.32 9.99
N PHE A 50 -22.74 1.00 8.84
CA PHE A 50 -23.93 1.67 8.32
C PHE A 50 -25.06 0.69 7.98
N ILE A 51 -24.74 -0.41 7.28
CA ILE A 51 -25.71 -1.46 6.96
C ILE A 51 -26.27 -2.10 8.24
N LEU A 52 -25.42 -2.34 9.25
CA LEU A 52 -25.84 -2.92 10.52
C LEU A 52 -26.80 -2.00 11.28
N VAL A 53 -26.56 -0.68 11.27
CA VAL A 53 -27.47 0.31 11.86
C VAL A 53 -28.81 0.30 11.13
N LEU A 54 -28.83 0.27 9.79
CA LEU A 54 -30.08 0.20 9.02
C LEU A 54 -30.88 -1.06 9.35
N TYR A 55 -30.21 -2.22 9.42
CA TYR A 55 -30.84 -3.49 9.77
C TYR A 55 -31.46 -3.47 11.17
N LEU A 56 -30.74 -2.95 12.16
CA LEU A 56 -31.25 -2.84 13.53
C LEU A 56 -32.37 -1.81 13.68
N SER A 57 -32.38 -0.79 12.82
CA SER A 57 -33.41 0.26 12.82
C SER A 57 -34.72 -0.18 12.15
N GLY A 58 -34.77 -1.37 11.55
CA GLY A 58 -35.98 -1.92 10.92
C GLY A 58 -36.45 -1.14 9.69
N ALA A 59 -35.52 -0.48 8.98
CA ALA A 59 -35.79 0.14 7.68
C ALA A 59 -35.91 -0.90 6.56
#